data_AF-A0A6S9TRE4-F1
#
_entry.id   AF-A0A6S9TRE4-F1
#
_cell.length_a   1.000
_cell.length_b   1.000
_cell.length_c   1.000
_cell.angle_alpha   90.00
_cell.angle_beta   90.00
_cell.angle_gamma   90.00
#
_symmetry.space_group_name_H-M   'P 1'
#
loop_
_entity.id
_entity.type
_entity.pdbx_description
1 polymer ?
#
loop_
_entity_poly.entity_id
_entity_poly.type
_entity_poly.pdbx_seq_one_letter_code
_entity_poly.pdbx_strand_id
1 'polypeptide(L)'
;MSEVKRKVGLQMLSEARIGELDAAHAVLVKLLGNIVANPSEPKYRRLKTSNAKISALLATRGVRAFLIGCGFVEESTEALVLPDTADAAAVANGLDALDAMHAERNAAEAAANALDAEKRKQKMEAEAEKRKVMRMQIGEDAAARKEPGWKAKAAGVKDGRSIVTASDIGASGGGG
;
A
#
# COMPACT_ATOMS: atom_id res chain seq x y z
N MET A 1 -13.17 32.75 -2.78
CA MET A 1 -12.27 32.27 -3.86
C MET A 1 -11.10 31.41 -3.35
N SER A 2 -10.53 31.69 -2.17
CA SER A 2 -9.41 30.93 -1.58
C SER A 2 -9.74 29.47 -1.27
N GLU A 3 -10.91 29.20 -0.68
CA GLU A 3 -11.29 27.84 -0.26
C GLU A 3 -11.43 26.85 -1.43
N VAL A 4 -12.02 27.26 -2.56
CA VAL A 4 -12.18 26.41 -3.74
C VAL A 4 -10.81 26.03 -4.31
N LYS A 5 -9.89 27.01 -4.42
CA LYS A 5 -8.51 26.76 -4.88
C LYS A 5 -7.76 25.83 -3.94
N ARG A 6 -7.97 25.97 -2.63
CA ARG A 6 -7.41 25.07 -1.62
C ARG A 6 -7.91 23.64 -1.79
N LYS A 7 -9.23 23.44 -1.94
CA LYS A 7 -9.83 22.12 -2.19
C LYS A 7 -9.31 21.47 -3.47
N VAL A 8 -9.24 22.22 -4.56
CA VAL A 8 -8.68 21.75 -5.85
C VAL A 8 -7.20 21.39 -5.70
N GLY A 9 -6.41 22.23 -5.00
CA GLY A 9 -5.01 21.96 -4.72
C GLY A 9 -4.79 20.68 -3.93
N LEU A 10 -5.59 20.46 -2.87
CA LEU A 10 -5.57 19.23 -2.08
C LEU A 10 -5.97 18.01 -2.91
N GLN A 11 -7.03 18.11 -3.71
CA GLN A 11 -7.44 17.02 -4.60
C GLN A 11 -6.31 16.63 -5.56
N MET A 12 -5.72 17.62 -6.24
CA MET A 12 -4.60 17.38 -7.15
C MET A 12 -3.36 16.82 -6.45
N LEU A 13 -3.12 17.22 -5.20
CA LEU A 13 -2.01 16.74 -4.38
C LEU A 13 -2.25 15.29 -3.92
N SER A 14 -3.51 14.92 -3.64
CA SER A 14 -3.89 13.55 -3.28
C SER A 14 -3.71 12.54 -4.42
N GLU A 15 -3.73 13.01 -5.67
CA GLU A 15 -3.45 12.23 -6.88
C GLU A 15 -1.95 12.03 -7.14
N ALA A 16 -1.07 12.74 -6.41
CA ALA A 16 0.37 12.59 -6.55
C ALA A 16 0.83 11.18 -6.10
N ARG A 17 2.02 10.78 -6.57
CA ARG A 17 2.63 9.51 -6.16
C ARG A 17 2.86 9.52 -4.64
N ILE A 18 2.69 8.37 -3.99
CA ILE A 18 2.77 8.24 -2.51
C ILE A 18 4.05 8.90 -1.96
N GLY A 19 5.23 8.53 -2.48
CA GLY A 19 6.48 9.11 -2.01
C GLY A 19 6.68 10.60 -2.33
N GLU A 20 6.02 11.12 -3.37
CA GLU A 20 6.04 12.55 -3.68
C GLU A 20 5.13 13.34 -2.73
N LEU A 21 3.98 12.76 -2.35
CA LEU A 21 3.07 13.34 -1.38
C LEU A 21 3.71 13.45 0.00
N ASP A 22 4.37 12.41 0.49
CA ASP A 22 5.02 12.41 1.81
C ASP A 22 6.14 13.45 1.89
N ALA A 23 6.95 13.54 0.85
CA ALA A 23 8.01 14.54 0.75
C ALA A 23 7.43 15.96 0.71
N ALA A 24 6.35 16.18 -0.05
CA ALA A 24 5.68 17.47 -0.13
C ALA A 24 5.03 17.86 1.21
N HIS A 25 4.34 16.92 1.86
CA HIS A 25 3.70 17.10 3.17
C HIS A 25 4.72 17.53 4.22
N ALA A 26 5.84 16.81 4.35
CA ALA A 26 6.88 17.12 5.33
C ALA A 26 7.48 18.52 5.17
N VAL A 27 7.60 19.02 3.93
CA VAL A 27 8.08 20.38 3.67
C VAL A 27 6.98 21.41 3.94
N LEU A 28 5.75 21.17 3.48
CA LEU A 28 4.61 22.07 3.67
C LEU A 28 4.26 22.27 5.14
N VAL A 29 4.25 21.21 5.95
CA VAL A 29 4.00 21.30 7.41
C VAL A 29 5.02 22.20 8.09
N LYS A 30 6.30 22.07 7.75
CA LYS A 30 7.35 22.96 8.30
C LYS A 30 7.14 24.40 7.84
N LEU A 31 6.77 24.58 6.57
CA LEU A 31 6.63 25.91 5.99
C LEU A 31 5.43 26.66 6.58
N LEU A 32 4.26 26.06 6.52
CA LEU A 32 3.02 26.63 7.05
C LEU A 32 3.06 26.68 8.57
N GLY A 33 3.64 25.68 9.24
CA GLY A 33 3.83 25.66 10.68
C GLY A 33 4.70 26.82 11.19
N ASN A 34 5.77 27.17 10.48
CA ASN A 34 6.58 28.34 10.83
C ASN A 34 5.79 29.66 10.72
N ILE A 35 4.89 29.77 9.74
CA ILE A 35 4.03 30.95 9.54
C ILE A 35 2.95 31.01 10.62
N VAL A 36 2.33 29.87 10.97
CA VAL A 36 1.33 29.81 12.04
C VAL A 36 1.95 30.13 13.40
N ALA A 37 3.16 29.63 13.66
CA ALA A 37 3.89 29.91 14.91
C ALA A 37 4.38 31.36 15.00
N ASN A 38 4.82 31.94 13.88
CA ASN A 38 5.38 33.29 13.83
C ASN A 38 4.74 34.09 12.70
N PRO A 39 3.46 34.50 12.86
CA PRO A 39 2.70 35.10 11.78
C PRO A 39 3.31 36.41 11.33
N SER A 40 3.84 37.25 12.21
CA SER A 40 4.37 38.58 11.87
C SER A 40 5.79 38.58 11.28
N GLU A 41 6.45 37.41 11.19
CA GLU A 41 7.84 37.35 10.78
C GLU A 41 7.99 37.29 9.24
N PRO A 42 8.54 38.33 8.58
CA PRO A 42 8.53 38.44 7.11
C PRO A 42 9.33 37.34 6.41
N LYS A 43 10.36 36.78 7.07
CA LYS A 43 11.21 35.73 6.48
C LYS A 43 10.44 34.44 6.20
N TYR A 44 9.39 34.14 6.96
CA TYR A 44 8.55 32.96 6.75
C TYR A 44 7.43 33.20 5.73
N ARG A 45 7.09 34.47 5.48
CA ARG A 45 6.07 34.87 4.49
C ARG A 45 6.59 34.86 3.05
N ARG A 46 7.90 34.74 2.83
CA ARG A 46 8.51 34.79 1.49
C ARG A 46 9.18 33.48 1.11
N LEU A 47 8.75 32.87 0.02
CA LEU A 47 9.30 31.66 -0.57
C LEU A 47 10.12 31.99 -1.80
N LYS A 48 11.42 31.70 -1.75
CA LYS A 48 12.31 31.82 -2.91
C LYS A 48 12.22 30.54 -3.73
N THR A 49 11.75 30.61 -4.97
CA THR A 49 11.63 29.43 -5.84
C THR A 49 13.00 28.92 -6.30
N SER A 50 14.06 29.73 -6.17
CA SER A 50 15.45 29.33 -6.44
C SER A 50 16.00 28.31 -5.44
N ASN A 51 15.38 28.15 -4.27
CA ASN A 51 15.78 27.09 -3.35
C ASN A 51 15.36 25.73 -3.93
N ALA A 52 16.32 24.83 -4.14
CA ALA A 52 16.09 23.51 -4.73
C ALA A 52 14.94 22.73 -4.07
N LYS A 53 14.78 22.83 -2.74
CA LYS A 53 13.68 22.15 -2.02
C LYS A 53 12.32 22.77 -2.33
N ILE A 54 12.26 24.10 -2.43
CA ILE A 54 11.03 24.83 -2.76
C ILE A 54 10.68 24.63 -4.24
N SER A 55 11.67 24.64 -5.13
CA SER A 55 11.49 24.34 -6.55
C SER A 55 10.92 22.93 -6.75
N ALA A 56 11.52 21.93 -6.12
CA ALA A 56 11.04 20.55 -6.18
C ALA A 56 9.60 20.42 -5.62
N LEU A 57 9.31 21.09 -4.50
CA LEU A 57 7.97 21.13 -3.92
C LEU A 57 6.94 21.77 -4.87
N LEU A 58 7.30 22.86 -5.54
CA LEU A 58 6.41 23.54 -6.49
C LEU A 58 6.22 22.77 -7.79
N ALA A 59 7.14 21.86 -8.13
CA ALA A 59 7.00 20.93 -9.25
C ALA A 59 5.98 19.82 -8.95
N THR A 60 5.70 19.53 -7.67
CA THR A 60 4.65 18.58 -7.29
C THR A 60 3.27 19.13 -7.67
N ARG A 61 2.51 18.31 -8.39
CA ARG A 61 1.16 18.66 -8.86
C ARG A 61 0.26 19.03 -7.67
N GLY A 62 -0.48 20.13 -7.81
CA GLY A 62 -1.42 20.61 -6.79
C GLY A 62 -0.83 21.54 -5.72
N VAL A 63 0.49 21.52 -5.47
CA VAL A 63 1.08 22.32 -4.39
C VAL A 63 0.96 23.83 -4.64
N ARG A 64 1.22 24.29 -5.86
CA ARG A 64 1.06 25.71 -6.21
C ARG A 64 -0.38 26.20 -6.00
N ALA A 65 -1.36 25.41 -6.46
CA ALA A 65 -2.78 25.73 -6.28
C ALA A 65 -3.19 25.74 -4.80
N PHE A 66 -2.64 24.82 -4.01
CA PHE A 66 -2.85 24.76 -2.56
C PHE A 66 -2.27 25.98 -1.83
N LEU A 67 -1.03 26.38 -2.13
CA LEU A 67 -0.40 27.57 -1.54
C LEU A 67 -1.19 28.84 -1.90
N ILE A 68 -1.62 28.98 -3.15
CA ILE A 68 -2.48 30.10 -3.57
C ILE A 68 -3.82 30.07 -2.81
N GLY A 69 -4.39 28.88 -2.60
CA GLY A 69 -5.59 28.68 -1.78
C GLY A 69 -5.41 29.07 -0.31
N CYS A 70 -4.20 28.97 0.23
CA CYS A 70 -3.84 29.41 1.57
C CYS A 70 -3.57 30.93 1.68
N GLY A 71 -3.55 31.65 0.55
CA GLY A 71 -3.35 33.10 0.51
C GLY A 71 -2.00 33.55 -0.04
N PHE A 72 -1.14 32.64 -0.51
CA PHE A 72 0.09 33.03 -1.19
C PHE A 72 -0.23 33.66 -2.56
N VAL A 73 0.57 34.65 -2.93
CA VAL A 73 0.50 35.35 -4.21
C VAL A 73 1.86 35.25 -4.91
N GLU A 74 1.82 35.12 -6.22
CA GLU A 74 3.02 35.15 -7.05
C GLU A 74 3.46 36.62 -7.20
N GLU A 75 4.54 37.00 -6.52
CA GLU A 75 5.11 38.35 -6.62
C GLU A 75 5.96 38.50 -7.89
N SER A 76 6.64 37.42 -8.27
CA SER A 76 7.41 37.31 -9.52
C SER A 76 7.45 35.86 -9.99
N THR A 77 8.04 35.62 -11.16
CA THR A 77 8.34 34.26 -11.64
C THR A 77 9.20 33.46 -10.66
N GLU A 78 9.89 34.13 -9.72
CA GLU A 78 10.88 33.52 -8.83
C GLU A 78 10.54 33.61 -7.32
N ALA A 79 9.39 34.17 -6.96
CA ALA A 79 8.99 34.31 -5.55
C ALA A 79 7.48 34.18 -5.33
N LEU A 80 7.11 33.36 -4.34
CA LEU A 80 5.78 33.35 -3.75
C LEU A 80 5.83 34.09 -2.41
N VAL A 81 4.88 34.99 -2.18
CA VAL A 81 4.80 35.79 -0.95
C VAL A 81 3.41 35.68 -0.36
N LEU A 82 3.33 35.54 0.96
CA LEU A 82 2.10 35.69 1.72
C LEU A 82 1.97 37.18 2.11
N PRO A 83 1.00 37.93 1.55
CA PRO A 83 0.83 39.35 1.83
C PRO A 83 0.56 39.62 3.31
N ASP A 84 0.87 40.84 3.79
CA ASP A 84 0.61 41.17 5.19
C ASP A 84 -0.87 41.22 5.56
N THR A 85 -1.71 41.43 4.55
CA THR A 85 -3.17 41.40 4.63
C THR A 85 -3.75 39.98 4.65
N ALA A 86 -2.93 38.94 4.45
CA ALA A 86 -3.40 37.58 4.45
C ALA A 86 -3.71 37.09 5.86
N ASP A 87 -4.87 36.43 6.00
CA ASP A 87 -5.33 35.89 7.26
C ASP A 87 -4.52 34.65 7.65
N ALA A 88 -3.82 34.72 8.79
CA ALA A 88 -3.08 33.59 9.35
C ALA A 88 -3.99 32.39 9.66
N ALA A 89 -5.28 32.62 9.93
CA ALA A 89 -6.24 31.54 10.13
C ALA A 89 -6.49 30.74 8.83
N ALA A 90 -6.39 31.37 7.66
CA ALA A 90 -6.50 30.65 6.38
C ALA A 90 -5.34 29.67 6.17
N VAL A 91 -4.14 30.04 6.64
CA VAL A 91 -2.93 29.21 6.63
C VAL A 91 -3.06 28.05 7.61
N ALA A 92 -3.52 28.31 8.84
CA ALA A 92 -3.78 27.28 9.84
C ALA A 92 -4.82 26.25 9.37
N ASN A 93 -5.97 26.73 8.86
CA ASN A 93 -6.98 25.85 8.27
C ASN A 93 -6.45 25.05 7.06
N GLY A 94 -5.49 25.61 6.31
CA GLY A 94 -4.83 24.90 5.23
C GLY A 94 -3.93 23.78 5.73
N LEU A 95 -3.17 24.04 6.79
CA LEU A 95 -2.33 23.04 7.47
C LEU A 95 -3.17 21.89 8.02
N ASP A 96 -4.27 22.19 8.72
CA ASP A 96 -5.17 21.17 9.27
C ASP A 96 -5.77 20.28 8.17
N ALA A 97 -6.18 20.89 7.05
CA ALA A 97 -6.72 20.16 5.91
C ALA A 97 -5.67 19.28 5.21
N LEU A 98 -4.41 19.74 5.16
CA LEU A 98 -3.29 18.98 4.62
C LEU A 98 -2.96 17.77 5.50
N ASP A 99 -2.95 17.94 6.83
CA ASP A 99 -2.72 16.87 7.79
C ASP A 99 -3.85 15.84 7.79
N ALA A 100 -5.11 16.28 7.72
CA ALA A 100 -6.25 15.38 7.59
C ALA A 100 -6.15 14.51 6.32
N MET A 101 -5.84 15.12 5.17
CA MET A 101 -5.67 14.41 3.90
C MET A 101 -4.51 13.40 3.96
N HIS A 102 -3.39 13.75 4.60
CA HIS A 102 -2.25 12.84 4.77
C HIS A 102 -2.60 11.67 5.69
N ALA A 103 -3.27 11.94 6.81
CA ALA A 103 -3.72 10.92 7.74
C ALA A 103 -4.73 9.93 7.09
N GLU A 104 -5.69 10.43 6.32
CA GLU A 104 -6.66 9.60 5.58
C GLU A 104 -5.95 8.66 4.59
N ARG A 105 -4.95 9.17 3.87
CA ARG A 105 -4.16 8.36 2.93
C ARG A 105 -3.36 7.27 3.62
N ASN A 106 -2.68 7.60 4.72
CA ASN A 106 -1.91 6.63 5.48
C ASN A 106 -2.81 5.56 6.10
N ALA A 107 -4.00 5.95 6.59
CA ALA A 107 -4.98 5.01 7.11
C ALA A 107 -5.51 4.07 6.02
N ALA A 108 -5.80 4.59 4.82
CA ALA A 108 -6.24 3.79 3.68
C ALA A 108 -5.17 2.78 3.23
N GLU A 109 -3.89 3.20 3.21
CA GLU A 109 -2.76 2.31 2.89
C GLU A 109 -2.56 1.23 3.96
N ALA A 110 -2.60 1.61 5.25
CA ALA A 110 -2.51 0.66 6.34
C ALA A 110 -3.65 -0.37 6.31
N ALA A 111 -4.88 0.07 5.99
CA ALA A 111 -6.03 -0.81 5.82
C ALA A 111 -5.85 -1.77 4.64
N ALA A 112 -5.37 -1.29 3.49
CA ALA A 112 -5.09 -2.13 2.32
C ALA A 112 -4.03 -3.19 2.62
N ASN A 113 -2.94 -2.79 3.28
CA ASN A 113 -1.86 -3.69 3.69
C ASN A 113 -2.35 -4.74 4.71
N ALA A 114 -3.22 -4.36 5.65
CA ALA A 114 -3.81 -5.29 6.61
C ALA A 114 -4.74 -6.31 5.92
N LEU A 115 -5.56 -5.87 4.97
CA LEU A 115 -6.42 -6.76 4.18
C LEU A 115 -5.61 -7.78 3.36
N ASP A 116 -4.51 -7.33 2.75
CA ASP A 116 -3.64 -8.23 1.99
C ASP A 116 -2.87 -9.19 2.89
N ALA A 117 -2.43 -8.76 4.07
CA ALA A 117 -1.83 -9.63 5.08
C ALA A 117 -2.82 -10.72 5.54
N GLU A 118 -4.08 -10.35 5.79
CA GLU A 118 -5.13 -11.27 6.22
C GLU A 118 -5.47 -12.29 5.11
N LYS A 119 -5.59 -11.85 3.85
CA LYS A 119 -5.77 -12.77 2.71
C LYS A 119 -4.62 -13.77 2.57
N ARG A 120 -3.37 -13.31 2.76
CA ARG A 120 -2.19 -14.19 2.72
C ARG A 120 -2.24 -15.20 3.85
N LYS A 121 -2.59 -14.77 5.06
CA LYS A 121 -2.76 -15.64 6.22
C LYS A 121 -3.82 -16.71 5.98
N GLN A 122 -5.01 -16.32 5.53
CA GLN A 122 -6.09 -17.27 5.22
C GLN A 122 -5.70 -18.28 4.15
N LYS A 123 -4.98 -17.85 3.11
CA LYS A 123 -4.47 -18.75 2.06
C LYS A 123 -3.48 -19.77 2.64
N MET A 124 -2.56 -19.32 3.48
CA MET A 124 -1.57 -20.20 4.13
C MET A 124 -2.24 -21.19 5.07
N GLU A 125 -3.22 -20.76 5.86
CA GLU A 125 -3.98 -21.63 6.76
C GLU A 125 -4.79 -22.67 5.97
N ALA A 126 -5.46 -22.26 4.90
CA ALA A 126 -6.19 -23.18 4.03
C ALA A 126 -5.27 -24.21 3.35
N GLU A 127 -4.06 -23.82 2.94
CA GLU A 127 -3.06 -24.73 2.38
C GLU A 127 -2.49 -25.69 3.43
N ALA A 128 -2.23 -25.19 4.64
CA ALA A 128 -1.78 -26.00 5.76
C ALA A 128 -2.81 -27.07 6.13
N GLU A 129 -4.10 -26.72 6.17
CA GLU A 129 -5.18 -27.65 6.48
C GLU A 129 -5.32 -28.71 5.37
N LYS A 130 -5.29 -28.31 4.09
CA LYS A 130 -5.28 -29.25 2.96
C LYS A 130 -4.13 -30.25 3.05
N ARG A 131 -2.94 -29.77 3.43
CA ARG A 131 -1.75 -30.62 3.60
C ARG A 131 -1.90 -31.59 4.78
N LYS A 132 -2.56 -31.17 5.86
CA LYS A 132 -2.84 -32.04 7.02
C LYS A 132 -3.82 -33.15 6.65
N VAL A 133 -4.93 -32.81 5.99
CA VAL A 133 -5.92 -33.79 5.51
C VAL A 133 -5.27 -34.79 4.56
N MET A 134 -4.51 -34.32 3.58
CA MET A 134 -3.79 -35.20 2.64
C MET A 134 -2.83 -36.15 3.37
N ARG A 135 -2.11 -35.67 4.37
CA ARG A 135 -1.20 -36.51 5.17
C ARG A 135 -1.96 -37.60 5.93
N MET A 136 -3.11 -37.28 6.53
CA MET A 136 -3.93 -38.27 7.24
C MET A 136 -4.45 -39.35 6.28
N GLN A 137 -4.97 -38.95 5.12
CA GLN A 137 -5.46 -39.88 4.09
C GLN A 137 -4.36 -40.84 3.60
N ILE A 138 -3.13 -40.35 3.41
CA ILE A 138 -1.99 -41.20 3.04
C ILE A 138 -1.67 -42.20 4.16
N GLY A 139 -1.73 -41.76 5.42
CA GLY A 139 -1.49 -42.63 6.58
C GLY A 139 -2.55 -43.73 6.71
N GLU A 140 -3.82 -43.38 6.55
CA GLU A 140 -4.95 -44.32 6.56
C GLU A 140 -4.84 -45.34 5.41
N ASP A 141 -4.57 -44.87 4.19
CA ASP A 141 -4.34 -45.74 3.02
C ASP A 141 -3.14 -46.67 3.23
N ALA A 142 -2.05 -46.17 3.82
CA ALA A 142 -0.88 -46.98 4.16
C ALA A 142 -1.17 -48.03 5.25
N ALA A 143 -2.07 -47.74 6.20
CA ALA A 143 -2.51 -48.69 7.20
C ALA A 143 -3.42 -49.77 6.58
N ALA A 144 -4.38 -49.39 5.74
CA ALA A 144 -5.29 -50.30 5.05
C ALA A 144 -4.54 -51.31 4.16
N ARG A 145 -3.41 -50.90 3.55
CA ARG A 145 -2.54 -51.81 2.79
C ARG A 145 -1.92 -52.94 3.60
N LYS A 146 -1.83 -52.81 4.92
CA LYS A 146 -1.23 -53.81 5.82
C LYS A 146 -2.26 -54.81 6.35
N GLU A 147 -3.55 -54.60 6.07
CA GLU A 147 -4.60 -55.50 6.56
C GLU A 147 -4.60 -56.83 5.80
N PRO A 148 -4.76 -57.97 6.49
CA PRO A 148 -4.88 -59.28 5.85
C PRO A 148 -6.07 -59.33 4.88
N GLY A 149 -5.80 -59.63 3.61
CA GLY A 149 -6.83 -59.70 2.55
C GLY A 149 -6.91 -58.46 1.65
N TRP A 150 -6.09 -57.44 1.87
CA TRP A 150 -6.00 -56.28 0.98
C TRP A 150 -5.57 -56.68 -0.44
N LYS A 151 -6.30 -56.21 -1.46
CA LYS A 151 -5.99 -56.40 -2.89
C LYS A 151 -5.98 -55.05 -3.60
N ALA A 152 -4.92 -54.76 -4.34
CA ALA A 152 -4.83 -53.54 -5.14
C ALA A 152 -5.94 -53.52 -6.22
N LYS A 153 -6.77 -52.47 -6.21
CA LYS A 153 -7.71 -52.17 -7.30
C LYS A 153 -7.15 -51.03 -8.15
N ALA A 154 -6.96 -51.28 -9.43
CA ALA A 154 -6.69 -50.21 -10.39
C ALA A 154 -7.93 -49.33 -10.58
N ALA A 155 -7.75 -48.01 -10.67
CA ALA A 155 -8.84 -47.07 -10.92
C ALA A 155 -9.50 -47.40 -12.28
N GLY A 156 -10.82 -47.60 -12.29
CA GLY A 156 -11.61 -47.82 -13.51
C GLY A 156 -11.99 -49.28 -13.83
N VAL A 157 -11.59 -50.26 -13.01
CA VAL A 157 -11.95 -51.68 -13.27
C VAL A 157 -13.01 -52.15 -12.27
N LYS A 158 -14.24 -52.35 -12.76
CA LYS A 158 -15.32 -53.02 -12.02
C LYS A 158 -14.92 -54.49 -11.87
N ASP A 159 -14.95 -55.01 -10.64
CA ASP A 159 -14.48 -56.35 -10.25
C ASP A 159 -12.97 -56.56 -10.29
N GLY A 160 -12.26 -55.74 -9.53
CA GLY A 160 -10.83 -55.85 -9.15
C GLY A 160 -10.18 -57.21 -9.39
N ARG A 161 -9.67 -57.42 -10.61
CA ARG A 161 -8.70 -58.47 -10.88
C ARG A 161 -7.40 -58.09 -10.19
N SER A 162 -6.78 -59.08 -9.56
CA SER A 162 -5.42 -59.02 -9.04
C SER A 162 -4.52 -58.36 -10.08
N ILE A 163 -3.82 -57.28 -9.72
CA ILE A 163 -2.77 -56.74 -10.56
C ILE A 163 -1.73 -57.86 -10.70
N VAL A 164 -1.57 -58.38 -11.91
CA VAL A 164 -0.50 -59.33 -12.24
C VAL A 164 0.81 -58.59 -12.01
N THR A 165 1.57 -59.04 -11.02
CA THR A 165 2.86 -58.46 -10.65
C THR A 165 3.96 -58.98 -11.58
N ALA A 166 5.12 -58.31 -11.63
CA ALA A 166 6.26 -58.77 -12.42
C ALA A 166 6.71 -60.20 -12.03
N SER A 167 6.49 -60.59 -10.77
CA SER A 167 6.73 -61.95 -10.28
C SER A 167 5.76 -62.98 -10.87
N ASP A 168 4.50 -62.61 -11.13
CA ASP A 168 3.48 -63.51 -11.67
C ASP A 168 3.72 -63.88 -13.15
N ILE A 169 4.51 -63.07 -13.87
CA ILE A 169 4.93 -63.32 -15.27
C ILE A 169 6.39 -63.79 -15.39
N GLY A 170 7.06 -64.10 -14.28
CA GLY A 170 8.44 -64.59 -14.29
C GLY A 170 9.50 -63.55 -14.67
N ALA A 171 9.18 -62.26 -14.66
CA ALA A 171 10.13 -61.18 -14.91
C ALA A 171 10.86 -60.79 -13.61
N SER A 172 11.63 -61.71 -13.04
CA SER A 172 12.65 -61.37 -12.04
C SER A 172 13.89 -60.88 -12.79
N GLY A 173 14.17 -59.58 -12.71
CA GLY A 173 15.39 -59.01 -13.27
C GLY A 173 16.61 -59.65 -12.62
N GLY A 174 17.25 -60.57 -13.34
CA GLY A 174 18.59 -61.05 -13.03
C GLY A 174 19.58 -59.92 -13.27
N GLY A 175 19.96 -59.23 -12.20
CA GLY A 175 21.09 -58.32 -12.20
C GLY A 175 22.30 -59.03 -11.59
N GLY A 176 23.36 -59.21 -12.40
CA GLY A 176 24.70 -59.63 -11.96
C GLY A 176 24.92 -61.13 -11.95
#